data_AF-A0A520BS60-F1
#
_entry.id   AF-A0A520BS60-F1
#
_cell.length_a   1.000
_cell.length_b   1.000
_cell.length_c   1.000
_cell.angle_alpha   90.00
_cell.angle_beta   90.00
_cell.angle_gamma   90.00
#
_symmetry.space_group_name_H-M   'P 1'
#
loop_
_entity.id
_entity.type
_entity.pdbx_description
1 polymer ?
#
loop_
_entity_poly.entity_id
_entity_poly.type
_entity_poly.pdbx_seq_one_letter_code
_entity_poly.pdbx_strand_id
1 'polypeptide(L)'
;MGLSSLGIFHTIIGVAAIVAAIISYIKYAKINLAVTSGKIYAYSTIITSLTALGISKHGGFNAGHVFSIFILILIGAAYFLFSRKPGNNRNRYVENFLLSFSFFLSWVPTINETFTRVPLGHPLAKGPTDSIIGQTLLVLLVLFIAGSVLQFFKQKKINKTLDL
;
A
#
# COMPACT_ATOMS: atom_id res chain seq x y z
N MET A 1 21.10 -3.76 -17.68
CA MET A 1 21.61 -4.08 -16.32
C MET A 1 20.54 -4.87 -15.60
N GLY A 2 20.85 -6.10 -15.16
CA GLY A 2 19.89 -7.01 -14.54
C GLY A 2 19.37 -6.53 -13.18
N LEU A 3 18.28 -7.11 -12.70
CA LEU A 3 17.79 -6.90 -11.34
C LEU A 3 18.85 -7.41 -10.35
N SER A 4 19.23 -6.59 -9.37
CA SER A 4 20.05 -7.07 -8.25
C SER A 4 19.27 -8.14 -7.45
N SER A 5 19.97 -9.03 -6.76
CA SER A 5 19.32 -10.04 -5.90
C SER A 5 18.36 -9.40 -4.89
N LEU A 6 18.72 -8.22 -4.36
CA LEU A 6 17.86 -7.43 -3.48
C LEU A 6 16.61 -6.90 -4.22
N GLY A 7 16.74 -6.45 -5.46
CA GLY A 7 15.63 -6.00 -6.30
C GLY A 7 14.64 -7.12 -6.66
N ILE A 8 15.14 -8.32 -6.95
CA ILE A 8 14.30 -9.51 -7.18
C ILE A 8 13.53 -9.85 -5.90
N PHE A 9 14.23 -9.92 -4.76
CA PHE A 9 13.62 -10.19 -3.46
C PHE A 9 12.53 -9.16 -3.12
N HIS A 10 12.84 -7.87 -3.24
CA HIS A 10 11.89 -6.78 -3.04
C HIS A 10 10.63 -6.93 -3.89
N THR A 11 10.79 -7.29 -5.16
CA THR A 11 9.66 -7.47 -6.09
C THR A 11 8.79 -8.65 -5.68
N ILE A 12 9.37 -9.80 -5.34
CA ILE A 12 8.63 -10.99 -4.90
C ILE A 12 7.80 -10.68 -3.65
N ILE A 13 8.42 -10.04 -2.65
CA ILE A 13 7.72 -9.68 -1.40
C ILE A 13 6.66 -8.60 -1.66
N GLY A 14 6.93 -7.65 -2.56
CA GLY A 14 5.97 -6.63 -2.97
C GLY A 14 4.72 -7.24 -3.63
N VAL A 15 4.89 -8.22 -4.52
CA VAL A 15 3.78 -8.97 -5.12
C VAL A 15 2.97 -9.72 -4.05
N ALA A 16 3.64 -10.35 -3.08
CA ALA A 16 2.97 -11.01 -1.96
C ALA A 16 2.13 -10.00 -1.14
N ALA A 17 2.63 -8.79 -0.90
CA ALA A 17 1.88 -7.72 -0.24
C ALA A 17 0.61 -7.34 -1.03
N ILE A 18 0.73 -7.15 -2.35
CA ILE A 18 -0.40 -6.79 -3.23
C ILE A 18 -1.48 -7.88 -3.19
N VAL A 19 -1.09 -9.15 -3.39
CA VAL A 19 -2.02 -10.29 -3.36
C VAL A 19 -2.71 -10.38 -2.00
N ALA A 20 -1.97 -10.24 -0.91
CA ALA A 20 -2.52 -10.28 0.45
C ALA A 20 -3.51 -9.14 0.72
N ALA A 21 -3.21 -7.92 0.25
CA ALA A 21 -4.13 -6.78 0.34
C ALA A 21 -5.44 -7.07 -0.41
N ILE A 22 -5.35 -7.54 -1.65
CA ILE A 22 -6.52 -7.88 -2.49
C ILE A 22 -7.39 -8.93 -1.81
N ILE A 23 -6.78 -10.02 -1.30
CA ILE A 23 -7.52 -11.07 -0.55
C ILE A 23 -8.20 -10.46 0.69
N SER A 24 -7.52 -9.56 1.40
CA SER A 24 -8.09 -8.89 2.57
C SER A 24 -9.29 -8.02 2.21
N TYR A 25 -9.19 -7.22 1.13
CA TYR A 25 -10.28 -6.40 0.63
C TYR A 25 -11.48 -7.25 0.20
N ILE A 26 -11.28 -8.31 -0.59
CA ILE A 26 -12.38 -9.17 -1.06
C ILE A 26 -13.11 -9.82 0.13
N LYS A 27 -12.36 -10.37 1.10
CA LYS A 27 -12.96 -11.16 2.19
C LYS A 27 -13.51 -10.29 3.34
N TYR A 28 -12.89 -9.14 3.61
CA TYR A 28 -13.20 -8.34 4.80
C TYR A 28 -13.65 -6.90 4.49
N ALA A 29 -13.58 -6.46 3.22
CA ALA A 29 -13.75 -5.07 2.76
C ALA A 29 -12.71 -4.08 3.33
N LYS A 30 -11.65 -4.60 3.97
CA LYS A 30 -10.54 -3.84 4.55
C LYS A 30 -9.32 -4.72 4.70
N ILE A 31 -8.17 -4.08 4.82
CA ILE A 31 -6.95 -4.77 5.28
C ILE A 31 -7.11 -5.02 6.78
N ASN A 32 -7.28 -6.29 7.17
CA ASN A 32 -7.58 -6.68 8.54
C ASN A 32 -6.36 -7.30 9.24
N LEU A 33 -5.73 -6.56 10.15
CA LEU A 33 -4.54 -7.02 10.88
C LEU A 33 -4.80 -8.19 11.85
N ALA A 34 -6.06 -8.50 12.17
CA ALA A 34 -6.40 -9.64 13.02
C ALA A 34 -6.27 -11.00 12.30
N VAL A 35 -6.23 -11.01 10.96
CA VAL A 35 -6.25 -12.23 10.15
C VAL A 35 -4.99 -12.37 9.28
N THR A 36 -4.74 -13.58 8.78
CA THR A 36 -3.52 -13.92 8.05
C THR A 36 -3.26 -13.01 6.84
N SER A 37 -4.27 -12.69 6.03
CA SER A 37 -4.07 -11.84 4.85
C SER A 37 -3.62 -10.41 5.20
N GLY A 38 -4.19 -9.79 6.24
CA GLY A 38 -3.74 -8.46 6.66
C GLY A 38 -2.37 -8.48 7.34
N LYS A 39 -2.04 -9.56 8.09
CA LYS A 39 -0.69 -9.75 8.64
C LYS A 39 0.36 -9.89 7.54
N ILE A 40 0.09 -10.73 6.53
CA ILE A 40 0.98 -10.88 5.37
C ILE A 40 1.16 -9.54 4.67
N TYR A 41 0.08 -8.81 4.39
CA TYR A 41 0.18 -7.47 3.82
C TYR A 41 1.09 -6.56 4.65
N ALA A 42 0.88 -6.47 5.96
CA ALA A 42 1.66 -5.58 6.83
C ALA A 42 3.14 -5.95 6.85
N TYR A 43 3.48 -7.22 7.10
CA TYR A 43 4.88 -7.66 7.17
C TYR A 43 5.57 -7.55 5.81
N SER A 44 4.93 -7.98 4.72
CA SER A 44 5.48 -7.85 3.38
C SER A 44 5.68 -6.38 3.01
N THR A 45 4.73 -5.49 3.32
CA THR A 45 4.86 -4.05 3.05
C THR A 45 6.03 -3.43 3.83
N ILE A 46 6.23 -3.84 5.09
CA ILE A 46 7.40 -3.40 5.89
C ILE A 46 8.70 -3.86 5.23
N ILE A 47 8.81 -5.15 4.89
CA ILE A 47 10.02 -5.72 4.27
C ILE A 47 10.28 -5.07 2.90
N THR A 48 9.26 -4.92 2.06
CA THR A 48 9.36 -4.25 0.75
C THR A 48 9.79 -2.80 0.91
N SER A 49 9.25 -2.06 1.89
CA SER A 49 9.64 -0.67 2.13
C SER A 49 11.08 -0.55 2.63
N LEU A 50 11.52 -1.44 3.52
CA LEU A 50 12.91 -1.47 4.00
C LEU A 50 13.90 -1.81 2.88
N THR A 51 13.56 -2.79 2.05
CA THR A 51 14.42 -3.20 0.91
C THR A 51 14.47 -2.14 -0.18
N ALA A 52 13.40 -1.37 -0.41
CA ALA A 52 13.43 -0.23 -1.33
C ALA A 52 14.47 0.83 -0.96
N LEU A 53 14.71 1.06 0.34
CA LEU A 53 15.76 1.97 0.81
C LEU A 53 17.16 1.49 0.42
N GLY A 54 17.35 0.17 0.26
CA GLY A 54 18.62 -0.43 -0.17
C GLY A 54 18.80 -0.54 -1.69
N ILE A 55 17.76 -0.33 -2.50
CA ILE A 55 17.78 -0.54 -3.97
C ILE A 55 18.23 0.71 -4.74
N SER A 56 18.78 1.73 -4.08
CA SER A 56 19.19 3.00 -4.68
C SER A 56 19.99 2.88 -6.00
N LYS A 57 19.30 3.05 -7.15
CA LYS A 57 19.91 3.03 -8.49
C LYS A 57 20.63 4.33 -8.87
N HIS A 58 20.33 5.42 -8.17
CA HIS A 58 20.82 6.77 -8.50
C HIS A 58 21.83 7.33 -7.49
N GLY A 59 22.36 6.51 -6.58
CA GLY A 59 23.40 6.92 -5.64
C GLY A 59 22.98 7.96 -4.58
N GLY A 60 21.68 8.24 -4.42
CA GLY A 60 21.18 9.27 -3.51
C GLY A 60 19.70 9.14 -3.16
N PHE A 61 19.26 9.99 -2.22
CA PHE A 61 17.87 10.05 -1.75
C PHE A 61 16.93 10.52 -2.86
N ASN A 62 15.86 9.75 -3.10
CA ASN A 62 14.91 10.01 -4.18
C ASN A 62 13.46 9.81 -3.71
N ALA A 63 12.49 10.09 -4.59
CA ALA A 63 11.07 9.97 -4.27
C ALA A 63 10.69 8.57 -3.75
N GLY A 64 11.32 7.49 -4.25
CA GLY A 64 11.10 6.13 -3.76
C GLY A 64 11.42 5.98 -2.26
N HIS A 65 12.48 6.61 -1.77
CA HIS A 65 12.81 6.59 -0.34
C HIS A 65 11.77 7.32 0.49
N VAL A 66 11.29 8.47 0.00
CA VAL A 66 10.23 9.24 0.66
C VAL A 66 8.98 8.37 0.80
N PHE A 67 8.54 7.71 -0.27
CA PHE A 67 7.39 6.80 -0.22
C PHE A 67 7.62 5.63 0.74
N SER A 68 8.79 5.00 0.72
CA SER A 68 9.11 3.89 1.61
C SER A 68 9.08 4.29 3.09
N ILE A 69 9.69 5.41 3.45
CA ILE A 69 9.68 5.92 4.83
C ILE A 69 8.25 6.26 5.24
N PHE A 70 7.51 6.95 4.37
CA PHE A 70 6.16 7.38 4.69
C PHE A 70 5.21 6.18 4.85
N ILE A 71 5.32 5.16 4.00
CA ILE A 71 4.56 3.90 4.12
C ILE A 71 4.89 3.18 5.43
N LEU A 72 6.16 3.13 5.84
CA LEU A 72 6.54 2.54 7.14
C LEU A 72 5.88 3.27 8.32
N ILE A 73 5.84 4.60 8.29
CA ILE A 73 5.15 5.40 9.31
C ILE A 73 3.66 5.08 9.34
N LEU A 74 3.00 4.99 8.18
CA LEU A 74 1.58 4.67 8.09
C LEU A 74 1.26 3.27 8.64
N ILE A 75 2.03 2.24 8.25
CA ILE A 75 1.86 0.88 8.77
C ILE A 75 2.14 0.82 10.27
N GLY A 76 3.19 1.50 10.75
CA GLY A 76 3.51 1.58 12.17
C GLY A 76 2.40 2.24 12.99
N ALA A 77 1.86 3.35 12.52
CA ALA A 77 0.72 4.03 13.14
C ALA A 77 -0.55 3.17 13.11
N ALA A 78 -0.84 2.50 12.01
CA ALA A 78 -1.96 1.56 11.91
C ALA A 78 -1.83 0.40 12.90
N TYR A 79 -0.63 -0.19 13.02
CA TYR A 79 -0.36 -1.26 13.97
C TYR A 79 -0.49 -0.78 15.43
N PHE A 80 0.02 0.42 15.74
CA PHE A 80 -0.14 1.02 17.05
C PHE A 80 -1.62 1.23 17.43
N LEU A 81 -2.41 1.77 16.50
CA LEU A 81 -3.86 1.93 16.68
C LEU A 81 -4.54 0.56 16.85
N PHE A 82 -4.10 -0.44 16.09
CA PHE A 82 -4.59 -1.81 16.18
C PHE A 82 -4.39 -2.38 17.58
N SER A 83 -3.18 -2.26 18.15
CA SER A 83 -2.80 -2.82 19.45
C SER A 83 -3.36 -2.07 20.67
N ARG A 84 -3.61 -0.76 20.59
CA ARG A 84 -3.96 0.07 21.76
C ARG A 84 -5.38 -0.13 22.30
N LYS A 85 -6.36 -0.42 21.45
CA LYS A 85 -7.76 -0.59 21.87
C LYS A 85 -8.41 -1.76 21.11
N PRO A 86 -8.51 -2.96 21.71
CA PRO A 86 -9.21 -4.08 21.09
C PRO A 86 -10.69 -3.75 20.90
N GLY A 87 -11.34 -4.40 19.93
CA GLY A 87 -12.74 -4.18 19.58
C GLY A 87 -12.98 -3.07 18.55
N ASN A 88 -14.26 -2.78 18.25
CA ASN A 88 -14.63 -1.78 17.27
C ASN A 88 -14.84 -0.42 17.95
N ASN A 89 -14.05 0.58 17.55
CA ASN A 89 -14.01 1.89 18.18
C ASN A 89 -13.55 2.94 17.16
N ARG A 90 -13.36 4.18 17.61
CA ARG A 90 -12.95 5.29 16.73
C ARG A 90 -11.57 5.08 16.10
N ASN A 91 -10.68 4.32 16.72
CA ASN A 91 -9.34 4.05 16.17
C ASN A 91 -9.41 3.21 14.89
N ARG A 92 -10.45 2.37 14.74
CA ARG A 92 -10.62 1.52 13.56
C ARG A 92 -10.84 2.31 12.27
N TYR A 93 -11.46 3.49 12.34
CA TYR A 93 -11.60 4.35 11.15
C TYR A 93 -10.23 4.80 10.64
N VAL A 94 -9.40 5.30 11.55
CA VAL A 94 -8.06 5.80 11.21
C VAL A 94 -7.16 4.65 10.79
N GLU A 95 -7.17 3.52 11.49
CA GLU A 95 -6.43 2.31 11.09
C GLU A 95 -6.80 1.85 9.67
N ASN A 96 -8.10 1.68 9.37
CA ASN A 96 -8.55 1.23 8.04
C ASN A 96 -8.09 2.19 6.94
N PHE A 97 -8.16 3.50 7.21
CA PHE A 97 -7.70 4.53 6.30
C PHE A 97 -6.18 4.46 6.10
N LEU A 98 -5.39 4.39 7.17
CA LEU A 98 -3.93 4.34 7.09
C LEU A 98 -3.44 3.11 6.31
N LEU A 99 -4.02 1.93 6.55
CA LEU A 99 -3.67 0.71 5.81
C LEU A 99 -4.07 0.79 4.33
N SER A 100 -5.23 1.38 4.03
CA SER A 100 -5.64 1.56 2.63
C SER A 100 -4.82 2.64 1.93
N PHE A 101 -4.40 3.67 2.65
CA PHE A 101 -3.58 4.74 2.12
C PHE A 101 -2.15 4.27 1.89
N SER A 102 -1.57 3.44 2.76
CA SER A 102 -0.28 2.81 2.51
C SER A 102 -0.32 1.91 1.27
N PHE A 103 -1.41 1.19 1.05
CA PHE A 103 -1.59 0.39 -0.16
C PHE A 103 -1.68 1.28 -1.41
N PHE A 104 -2.49 2.33 -1.39
CA PHE A 104 -2.56 3.31 -2.47
C PHE A 104 -1.19 3.93 -2.79
N LEU A 105 -0.46 4.40 -1.77
CA LEU A 105 0.84 5.05 -1.97
C LEU A 105 1.90 4.09 -2.55
N SER A 106 1.82 2.79 -2.25
CA SER A 106 2.72 1.81 -2.86
C SER A 106 2.58 1.74 -4.39
N TRP A 107 1.39 2.04 -4.93
CA TRP A 107 1.17 2.06 -6.38
C TRP A 107 1.86 3.22 -7.08
N VAL A 108 2.15 4.34 -6.40
CA VAL A 108 2.77 5.51 -7.04
C VAL A 108 4.14 5.17 -7.64
N PRO A 109 5.13 4.68 -6.89
CA PRO A 109 6.39 4.24 -7.46
C PRO A 109 6.23 2.99 -8.34
N THR A 110 5.34 2.05 -8.00
CA THR A 110 5.16 0.82 -8.77
C THR A 110 4.66 1.08 -10.20
N ILE A 111 3.66 1.95 -10.38
CA ILE A 111 3.16 2.32 -11.70
C ILE A 111 4.23 3.09 -12.47
N ASN A 112 4.88 4.06 -11.84
CA ASN A 112 5.95 4.81 -12.49
C ASN A 112 7.08 3.91 -12.98
N GLU A 113 7.59 3.03 -12.11
CA GLU A 113 8.66 2.09 -12.44
C GLU A 113 8.24 1.05 -13.49
N THR A 114 6.99 0.60 -13.45
CA THR A 114 6.49 -0.39 -14.42
C THR A 114 6.29 0.26 -15.78
N PHE A 115 5.60 1.39 -15.86
CA PHE A 115 5.26 2.02 -17.15
C PHE A 115 6.50 2.59 -17.86
N THR A 116 7.51 3.02 -17.11
CA THR A 116 8.77 3.52 -17.69
C THR A 116 9.76 2.41 -18.08
N ARG A 117 9.45 1.14 -17.78
CA ARG A 117 10.35 0.00 -18.08
C ARG A 117 9.73 -1.12 -18.89
N VAL A 118 8.41 -1.24 -18.87
CA VAL A 118 7.67 -2.34 -19.48
C VAL A 118 6.72 -1.78 -20.55
N PRO A 119 6.59 -2.44 -21.72
CA PRO A 119 7.41 -3.56 -22.19
C PRO A 119 8.86 -3.16 -22.53
N LEU A 120 9.78 -4.12 -22.44
CA LEU A 120 11.20 -3.88 -22.72
C LEU A 120 11.38 -3.39 -24.16
N GLY A 121 12.14 -2.30 -24.33
CA GLY A 121 12.38 -1.65 -25.62
C GLY A 121 11.27 -0.68 -26.07
N HIS A 122 10.05 -0.80 -25.53
CA HIS A 122 8.92 0.08 -25.85
C HIS A 122 8.12 0.46 -24.58
N PRO A 123 8.69 1.25 -23.65
CA PRO A 123 7.99 1.63 -22.42
C PRO A 123 6.64 2.32 -22.69
N LEU A 124 5.65 2.05 -21.83
CA LEU A 124 4.34 2.70 -21.86
C LEU A 124 4.41 4.20 -21.54
N ALA A 125 5.42 4.63 -20.79
CA ALA A 125 5.68 6.03 -20.44
C ALA A 125 7.17 6.36 -20.63
N LYS A 126 7.46 7.57 -21.11
CA LYS A 126 8.79 8.16 -21.26
C LYS A 126 9.34 8.71 -19.94
N GLY A 127 8.46 9.06 -19.01
CA GLY A 127 8.87 9.55 -17.69
C GLY A 127 7.71 9.78 -16.73
N PRO A 128 8.01 10.17 -15.47
CA PRO A 128 7.01 10.30 -14.40
C PRO A 128 5.92 11.34 -14.65
N THR A 129 6.17 12.29 -15.55
CA THR A 129 5.25 13.38 -15.89
C THR A 129 4.27 13.01 -17.01
N ASP A 130 4.38 11.81 -17.59
CA ASP A 130 3.51 11.40 -18.68
C ASP A 130 2.05 11.24 -18.21
N SER A 131 1.14 11.68 -19.06
CA SER A 131 -0.30 11.71 -18.78
C SER A 131 -0.86 10.34 -18.41
N ILE A 132 -0.35 9.26 -19.01
CA ILE A 132 -0.82 7.89 -18.74
C ILE A 132 -0.58 7.45 -17.30
N ILE A 133 0.55 7.86 -16.69
CA ILE A 133 0.84 7.61 -15.28
C ILE A 133 -0.14 8.40 -14.44
N GLY A 134 -0.29 9.70 -14.71
CA GLY A 134 -1.21 10.58 -13.99
C GLY A 134 -2.66 10.09 -14.03
N GLN A 135 -3.15 9.68 -15.21
CA GLN A 135 -4.49 9.13 -15.41
C GLN A 135 -4.69 7.82 -14.64
N THR A 136 -3.71 6.93 -14.66
CA THR A 136 -3.77 5.66 -13.94
C THR A 136 -3.81 5.89 -12.43
N LEU A 137 -2.96 6.78 -11.92
CA LEU A 137 -2.97 7.16 -10.50
C LEU A 137 -4.26 7.88 -10.08
N LEU A 138 -4.86 8.67 -10.98
CA LEU A 138 -6.17 9.28 -10.74
C LEU A 138 -7.27 8.23 -10.57
N VAL A 139 -7.30 7.20 -11.43
CA VAL A 139 -8.24 6.09 -11.29
C VAL A 139 -8.04 5.37 -9.95
N LEU A 140 -6.79 5.07 -9.58
CA LEU A 140 -6.48 4.46 -8.29
C LEU A 140 -6.87 5.36 -7.12
N LEU A 141 -6.70 6.68 -7.24
CA LEU A 141 -7.12 7.64 -6.22
C LEU A 141 -8.63 7.65 -6.04
N VAL A 142 -9.40 7.63 -7.13
CA VAL A 142 -10.87 7.55 -7.09
C VAL A 142 -11.30 6.24 -6.41
N LEU A 143 -10.68 5.12 -6.76
CA LEU A 143 -10.95 3.82 -6.12
C LEU A 143 -10.61 3.84 -4.62
N PHE A 144 -9.48 4.44 -4.24
CA PHE A 144 -9.09 4.61 -2.85
C PHE A 144 -10.08 5.47 -2.07
N ILE A 145 -10.54 6.60 -2.62
CA ILE A 145 -11.53 7.48 -1.98
C ILE A 145 -12.85 6.73 -1.81
N ALA A 146 -13.37 6.11 -2.88
CA ALA A 146 -14.60 5.33 -2.83
C ALA A 146 -14.52 4.21 -1.80
N GLY A 147 -13.41 3.44 -1.81
CA GLY A 147 -13.15 2.38 -0.84
C GLY A 147 -13.09 2.89 0.60
N SER A 148 -12.43 4.02 0.84
CA SER A 148 -12.32 4.63 2.17
C SER A 148 -13.67 5.10 2.71
N VAL A 149 -14.50 5.68 1.85
CA VAL A 149 -15.88 6.08 2.20
C VAL A 149 -16.72 4.85 2.55
N LEU A 150 -16.67 3.79 1.75
CA LEU A 150 -17.38 2.53 2.02
C LEU A 150 -16.90 1.89 3.34
N GLN A 151 -15.60 1.88 3.61
CA GLN A 151 -15.02 1.39 4.85
C GLN A 151 -15.49 2.21 6.05
N PHE A 152 -15.58 3.54 5.91
CA PHE A 152 -16.09 4.41 6.96
C PHE A 152 -17.54 4.07 7.32
N PHE A 153 -18.42 3.93 6.33
CA PHE A 153 -19.82 3.56 6.58
C PHE A 153 -19.95 2.17 7.20
N LYS A 154 -19.16 1.20 6.73
CA LYS A 154 -19.14 -0.15 7.30
C LYS A 154 -18.69 -0.13 8.75
N GLN A 155 -17.61 0.60 9.07
CA GLN A 155 -17.11 0.72 10.44
C GLN A 155 -18.10 1.46 11.34
N LYS A 156 -18.82 2.46 10.82
CA LYS A 156 -19.90 3.17 11.54
C LYS A 156 -21.04 2.24 11.92
N LYS A 157 -21.46 1.37 11.01
CA LYS A 157 -22.48 0.35 11.30
C LYS A 157 -22.01 -0.60 12.40
N ILE A 158 -20.77 -1.09 12.30
CA ILE A 158 -20.19 -2.03 13.28
C ILE A 158 -20.10 -1.40 14.67
N ASN A 159 -19.65 -0.15 14.79
CA ASN A 159 -19.54 0.52 16.10
C ASN A 159 -20.92 0.70 16.74
N LYS A 160 -21.94 1.11 15.98
CA LYS A 160 -23.31 1.28 16.50
C LYS A 160 -23.91 -0.02 17.06
N THR A 161 -23.56 -1.17 16.48
CA THR A 161 -24.05 -2.47 16.96
C THR A 161 -23.40 -2.89 18.28
N LEU A 162 -22.27 -2.31 18.68
CA LEU A 162 -21.65 -2.56 19.98
C LEU A 162 -22.15 -1.62 21.09
N ASP A 163 -22.80 -0.51 20.74
CA ASP A 163 -23.37 0.46 21.68
C ASP A 163 -24.82 0.09 22.10
N LEU A 164 -25.38 -1.00 21.57
CA LEU A 164 -26.70 -1.58 21.88
C LEU A 164 -26.53 -2.89 22.66
#